data_AF-A0A956J5M4-F1
#
_entry.id   AF-A0A956J5M4-F1
#
_cell.length_a   1.000
_cell.length_b   1.000
_cell.length_c   1.000
_cell.angle_alpha   90.00
_cell.angle_beta   90.00
_cell.angle_gamma   90.00
#
_symmetry.space_group_name_H-M   'P 1'
#
loop_
_entity.id
_entity.type
_entity.pdbx_description
1 polymer ?
#
loop_
_entity_poly.entity_id
_entity_poly.type
_entity_poly.pdbx_seq_one_letter_code
_entity_poly.pdbx_strand_id
1 'polypeptide(L)'
;QILDVQAITRGASERVNIPSFFEFTRIGGTAAANQVYYSTHLRPAVIGTGVDMMISFGTPENSGVLPQADVVSIDLLATNQRLASALRPGEIRTPTPSSPAFAKFKNIGAVTTHVPPPLGRDLQWRVTAHAAMNLRSLAEKNALRAMLGVYNLHGLVDRQAARANDLRIQAIHDIQVKPAERLYRGAPVRGLSIEIFLEESGFTGDGDMFLFGAILDRLFASYVSLNSFTKTSVHGVQSKVNFEWPARSGNLTIL
;
A
#
# COMPACT_ATOMS: atom_id res chain seq x y z
N GLN A 1 14.62 -2.84 3.85
CA GLN A 1 14.39 -3.94 2.89
C GLN A 1 15.72 -4.63 2.66
N ILE A 2 15.75 -5.96 2.69
CA ILE A 2 16.94 -6.73 2.32
C ILE A 2 16.94 -6.88 0.81
N LEU A 3 18.08 -6.60 0.18
CA LEU A 3 18.26 -6.64 -1.27
C LEU A 3 18.98 -7.92 -1.69
N ASP A 4 20.04 -8.29 -0.97
CA ASP A 4 20.83 -9.48 -1.26
C ASP A 4 21.44 -10.06 0.03
N VAL A 5 21.64 -11.38 0.07
CA VAL A 5 22.23 -12.09 1.22
C VAL A 5 23.24 -13.12 0.70
N GLN A 6 24.51 -12.90 0.99
CA GLN A 6 25.61 -13.75 0.54
C GLN A 6 26.32 -14.39 1.73
N ALA A 7 26.59 -15.69 1.62
CA ALA A 7 27.40 -16.45 2.56
C ALA A 7 28.83 -16.61 2.04
N ILE A 8 29.81 -16.44 2.92
CA ILE A 8 31.24 -16.65 2.62
C ILE A 8 31.73 -17.84 3.46
N THR A 9 32.12 -18.92 2.78
CA THR A 9 32.50 -20.20 3.42
C THR A 9 33.97 -20.22 3.86
N ARG A 10 34.29 -21.08 4.83
CA ARG A 10 35.63 -21.18 5.40
C ARG A 10 36.59 -21.84 4.40
N GLY A 11 37.65 -21.11 4.02
CA GLY A 11 38.71 -21.63 3.15
C GLY A 11 38.50 -21.42 1.64
N ALA A 12 37.34 -20.93 1.22
CA ALA A 12 37.07 -20.52 -0.16
C ALA A 12 36.59 -19.06 -0.17
N SER A 13 37.14 -18.21 -1.04
CA SER A 13 36.57 -16.87 -1.31
C SER A 13 35.29 -16.94 -2.14
N GLU A 14 34.61 -18.09 -2.14
CA GLU A 14 33.41 -18.35 -2.91
C GLU A 14 32.21 -17.76 -2.17
N ARG A 15 31.47 -16.91 -2.87
CA ARG A 15 30.27 -16.27 -2.36
C ARG A 15 29.07 -17.08 -2.81
N VAL A 16 28.34 -17.63 -1.86
CA VAL A 16 27.13 -18.41 -2.12
C VAL A 16 25.92 -17.54 -1.81
N ASN A 17 25.05 -17.34 -2.79
CA ASN A 17 23.80 -16.60 -2.59
C ASN A 17 22.82 -17.43 -1.74
N ILE A 18 22.27 -16.82 -0.69
CA ILE A 18 21.19 -17.39 0.12
C ILE A 18 19.87 -16.82 -0.41
N PRO A 19 18.98 -17.66 -1.00
CA PRO A 19 17.71 -17.16 -1.50
C PRO A 19 16.75 -16.76 -0.37
N SER A 20 15.83 -15.85 -0.70
CA SER A 20 14.68 -15.53 0.14
C SER A 20 13.74 -16.73 0.24
N PHE A 21 13.09 -16.93 1.39
CA PHE A 21 12.05 -17.95 1.57
C PHE A 21 10.96 -17.90 0.48
N PHE A 22 10.60 -16.71 0.01
CA PHE A 22 9.56 -16.53 -1.01
C PHE A 22 10.01 -16.92 -2.42
N GLU A 23 11.30 -16.82 -2.71
CA GLU A 23 11.88 -17.30 -3.97
C GLU A 23 12.07 -18.81 -3.90
N PHE A 24 12.54 -19.31 -2.76
CA PHE A 24 12.71 -20.73 -2.47
C PHE A 24 11.39 -21.51 -2.66
N THR A 25 10.26 -21.01 -2.13
CA THR A 25 8.96 -21.70 -2.28
C THR A 25 8.48 -21.81 -3.73
N ARG A 26 9.03 -21.01 -4.65
CA ARG A 26 8.72 -21.09 -6.09
C ARG A 26 9.62 -22.07 -6.83
N ILE A 27 10.80 -22.40 -6.28
CA ILE A 27 11.77 -23.33 -6.86
C ILE A 27 11.47 -24.73 -6.30
N GLY A 28 10.40 -25.36 -6.79
CA GLY A 28 10.11 -26.76 -6.47
C GLY A 28 11.22 -27.68 -7.01
N GLY A 29 11.85 -28.49 -6.15
CA GLY A 29 12.84 -29.49 -6.56
C GLY A 29 13.50 -30.23 -5.39
N THR A 30 13.96 -31.46 -5.64
CA THR A 30 14.64 -32.33 -4.65
C THR A 30 16.02 -31.82 -4.20
N ALA A 31 16.68 -30.96 -4.99
CA ALA A 31 17.93 -30.30 -4.60
C ALA A 31 17.74 -29.18 -3.56
N ALA A 32 16.49 -28.78 -3.29
CA ALA A 32 16.14 -27.69 -2.40
C ALA A 32 16.06 -28.11 -0.92
N ALA A 33 16.06 -29.42 -0.62
CA ALA A 33 15.83 -29.93 0.74
C ALA A 33 16.89 -29.49 1.76
N ASN A 34 18.13 -29.25 1.33
CA ASN A 34 19.23 -28.83 2.19
C ASN A 34 19.72 -27.39 1.93
N GLN A 35 19.05 -26.64 1.06
CA GLN A 35 19.45 -25.26 0.79
C GLN A 35 18.95 -24.35 1.92
N VAL A 36 19.88 -23.61 2.52
CA VAL A 36 19.55 -22.59 3.51
C VAL A 36 18.88 -21.42 2.79
N TYR A 37 17.75 -20.97 3.32
CA TYR A 37 17.10 -19.73 2.91
C TYR A 37 17.16 -18.71 4.07
N TYR A 38 16.91 -17.45 3.75
CA TYR A 38 16.63 -16.44 4.76
C TYR A 38 15.16 -16.00 4.73
N SER A 39 14.62 -15.67 5.89
CA SER A 39 13.32 -15.04 6.06
C SER A 39 13.46 -13.75 6.84
N THR A 40 12.58 -12.78 6.57
CA THR A 40 12.55 -11.51 7.29
C THR A 40 11.28 -11.38 8.09
N HIS A 41 11.41 -10.86 9.31
CA HIS A 41 10.30 -10.67 10.24
C HIS A 41 10.36 -9.25 10.79
N LEU A 42 9.24 -8.55 10.72
CA LEU A 42 9.07 -7.27 11.41
C LEU A 42 8.57 -7.53 12.83
N ARG A 43 9.24 -6.93 13.81
CA ARG A 43 8.84 -6.96 15.22
C ARG A 43 8.75 -5.53 15.75
N PRO A 44 7.94 -5.26 16.80
CA PRO A 44 8.01 -3.99 17.51
C PRO A 44 9.46 -3.72 17.94
N ALA A 45 9.91 -2.48 17.79
CA ALA A 45 11.27 -2.12 18.16
C ALA A 45 11.53 -2.43 19.64
N VAL A 46 12.66 -3.07 19.94
CA VAL A 46 13.04 -3.39 21.33
C VAL A 46 13.43 -2.12 22.09
N ILE A 47 14.05 -1.17 21.38
CA ILE A 47 14.49 0.11 21.92
C ILE A 47 13.88 1.23 21.08
N GLY A 48 13.25 2.20 21.74
CA GLY A 48 12.64 3.36 21.08
C GLY A 48 11.27 3.05 20.48
N THR A 49 10.90 3.75 19.42
CA THR A 49 9.59 3.63 18.76
C THR A 49 9.76 3.18 17.32
N GLY A 50 8.98 2.20 16.87
CA GLY A 50 8.97 1.77 15.47
C GLY A 50 8.98 0.26 15.34
N VAL A 51 9.64 -0.22 14.30
CA VAL A 51 9.74 -1.65 13.98
C VAL A 51 11.19 -2.03 13.72
N ASP A 52 11.59 -3.17 14.25
CA ASP A 52 12.88 -3.82 13.97
C ASP A 52 12.68 -4.92 12.94
N MET A 53 13.63 -5.04 12.00
CA MET A 53 13.66 -6.13 11.04
C MET A 53 14.64 -7.20 11.52
N MET A 54 14.12 -8.37 11.85
CA MET A 54 14.90 -9.54 12.20
C MET A 54 15.07 -10.42 10.96
N ILE A 55 16.30 -10.85 10.70
CA ILE A 55 16.61 -11.89 9.72
C ILE A 55 16.77 -13.22 10.44
N SER A 56 16.16 -14.27 9.88
CA SER A 56 16.28 -15.64 10.34
C SER A 56 16.76 -16.51 9.20
N PHE A 57 17.52 -17.55 9.52
CA PHE A 57 17.96 -18.56 8.56
C PHE A 57 17.27 -19.89 8.88
N GLY A 58 17.05 -20.70 7.86
CA GLY A 58 16.44 -22.02 8.03
C GLY A 58 16.54 -22.89 6.80
N THR A 59 16.15 -24.16 6.99
CA THR A 59 15.92 -25.14 5.93
C THR A 59 14.42 -25.49 5.91
N PRO A 60 13.93 -26.22 4.89
CA PRO A 60 12.53 -26.64 4.81
C PRO A 60 12.08 -27.47 6.01
N GLU A 61 12.98 -28.29 6.54
CA GLU A 61 12.69 -29.22 7.64
C GLU A 61 12.90 -28.58 9.01
N ASN A 62 13.77 -27.57 9.13
CA ASN A 62 14.11 -26.98 10.42
C ASN A 62 14.35 -25.47 10.34
N SER A 63 13.57 -24.71 11.09
CA SER A 63 13.77 -23.27 11.28
C SER A 63 14.90 -23.00 12.27
N GLY A 64 15.75 -22.01 12.00
CA GLY A 64 16.86 -21.64 12.90
C GLY A 64 18.19 -22.31 12.58
N VAL A 65 18.29 -23.01 11.45
CA VAL A 65 19.56 -23.55 10.95
C VAL A 65 20.36 -22.40 10.34
N LEU A 66 21.53 -22.12 10.92
CA LEU A 66 22.46 -21.13 10.39
C LEU A 66 23.20 -21.68 9.15
N PRO A 67 23.52 -20.83 8.16
CA PRO A 67 24.38 -21.23 7.05
C PRO A 67 25.75 -21.66 7.58
N GLN A 68 26.33 -22.70 7.00
CA GLN A 68 27.71 -23.11 7.27
C GLN A 68 28.69 -22.13 6.60
N ALA A 69 28.75 -20.91 7.12
CA ALA A 69 29.55 -19.82 6.62
C ALA A 69 30.16 -19.04 7.78
N ASP A 70 31.36 -18.48 7.56
CA ASP A 70 32.04 -17.68 8.57
C ASP A 70 31.48 -16.26 8.62
N VAL A 71 31.09 -15.72 7.46
CA VAL A 71 30.57 -14.37 7.31
C VAL A 71 29.32 -14.38 6.44
N VAL A 72 28.30 -13.65 6.87
CA VAL A 72 27.14 -13.32 6.05
C VAL A 72 27.20 -11.84 5.68
N SER A 73 27.27 -11.55 4.39
CA SER A 73 27.16 -10.20 3.84
C SER A 73 25.70 -9.92 3.49
N ILE A 74 25.17 -8.78 3.92
CA ILE A 74 23.78 -8.39 3.70
C ILE A 74 23.75 -7.02 3.07
N ASP A 75 23.21 -6.94 1.86
CA ASP A 75 22.90 -5.66 1.23
C ASP A 75 21.49 -5.25 1.64
N LEU A 76 21.38 -4.05 2.22
CA LEU A 76 20.11 -3.56 2.76
C LEU A 76 19.83 -2.12 2.35
N LEU A 77 18.56 -1.85 2.10
CA LEU A 77 17.99 -0.51 1.98
C LEU A 77 17.37 -0.12 3.32
N ALA A 78 17.96 0.86 3.98
CA ALA A 78 17.51 1.39 5.27
C ALA A 78 16.81 2.74 5.14
N THR A 79 16.07 3.10 6.18
CA THR A 79 15.46 4.43 6.35
C THR A 79 15.77 4.97 7.74
N ASN A 80 15.90 6.29 7.87
CA ASN A 80 16.09 6.98 9.14
C ASN A 80 14.77 7.22 9.89
N GLN A 81 13.66 6.62 9.42
CA GLN A 81 12.34 6.67 10.04
C GLN A 81 11.92 8.12 10.39
N ARG A 82 11.63 8.40 11.66
CA ARG A 82 11.13 9.70 12.13
C ARG A 82 12.18 10.79 12.09
N LEU A 83 13.47 10.47 11.98
CA LEU A 83 14.51 11.50 11.92
C LEU A 83 14.33 12.40 10.68
N ALA A 84 13.82 11.84 9.58
CA ALA A 84 13.58 12.60 8.36
C ALA A 84 12.53 13.71 8.52
N SER A 85 11.56 13.56 9.44
CA SER A 85 10.52 14.57 9.65
C SER A 85 11.02 15.80 10.42
N ALA A 86 12.25 15.78 10.94
CA ALA A 86 12.87 16.97 11.53
C ALA A 86 13.27 18.01 10.47
N LEU A 87 13.36 17.60 9.20
CA LEU A 87 13.74 18.47 8.09
C LEU A 87 12.60 19.43 7.72
N ARG A 88 12.92 20.72 7.69
CA ARG A 88 11.97 21.79 7.34
C ARG A 88 11.86 21.98 5.82
N PRO A 89 10.78 22.62 5.34
CA PRO A 89 10.72 23.11 3.96
C PRO A 89 11.96 23.95 3.63
N GLY A 90 12.66 23.60 2.56
CA GLY A 90 13.87 24.28 2.10
C GLY A 90 15.21 23.65 2.53
N GLU A 91 15.21 22.68 3.45
CA GLU A 91 16.45 22.10 3.99
C GLU A 91 17.06 20.99 3.12
N ILE A 92 16.25 20.30 2.31
CA ILE A 92 16.75 19.30 1.35
C ILE A 92 17.29 20.02 0.12
N ARG A 93 18.56 20.43 0.17
CA ARG A 93 19.18 21.32 -0.82
C ARG A 93 20.54 20.88 -1.36
N THR A 94 21.07 19.75 -0.89
CA THR A 94 22.41 19.28 -1.26
C THR A 94 22.40 18.63 -2.65
N PRO A 95 23.23 19.09 -3.61
CA PRO A 95 23.34 18.48 -4.93
C PRO A 95 24.10 17.14 -4.87
N THR A 96 23.87 16.29 -5.88
CA THR A 96 24.60 15.03 -6.09
C THR A 96 25.68 15.19 -7.16
N PRO A 97 26.63 14.24 -7.30
CA PRO A 97 27.63 14.27 -8.38
C PRO A 97 27.03 14.29 -9.80
N SER A 98 25.80 13.79 -9.96
CA SER A 98 25.04 13.81 -11.22
C SER A 98 24.19 15.07 -11.42
N SER A 99 24.16 15.98 -10.45
CA SER A 99 23.34 17.19 -10.52
C SER A 99 23.99 18.26 -11.40
N PRO A 100 23.23 18.96 -12.29
CA PRO A 100 23.76 20.06 -13.08
C PRO A 100 24.25 21.22 -12.21
N ALA A 101 25.40 21.81 -12.57
CA ALA A 101 26.03 22.88 -11.80
C ALA A 101 25.20 24.17 -11.66
N PHE A 102 24.25 24.41 -12.57
CA PHE A 102 23.40 25.60 -12.58
C PHE A 102 22.08 25.43 -11.81
N ALA A 103 21.71 24.20 -11.43
CA ALA A 103 20.44 23.92 -10.78
C ALA A 103 20.54 24.13 -9.26
N LYS A 104 19.49 24.71 -8.67
CA LYS A 104 19.33 24.85 -7.21
C LYS A 104 18.20 23.94 -6.75
N PHE A 105 18.42 23.24 -5.65
CA PHE A 105 17.49 22.26 -5.11
C PHE A 105 16.97 22.72 -3.75
N LYS A 106 15.67 22.52 -3.52
CA LYS A 106 15.03 22.67 -2.21
C LYS A 106 13.73 21.88 -2.18
N ASN A 107 13.39 21.25 -1.05
CA ASN A 107 12.04 20.68 -0.87
C ASN A 107 10.99 21.80 -0.74
N ILE A 108 9.82 21.57 -1.35
CA ILE A 108 8.71 22.52 -1.39
C ILE A 108 7.76 22.40 -0.19
N GLY A 109 7.80 21.27 0.53
CA GLY A 109 6.94 20.99 1.68
C GLY A 109 7.68 20.26 2.78
N ALA A 110 7.03 20.11 3.92
CA ALA A 110 7.56 19.36 5.05
C ALA A 110 7.74 17.89 4.67
N VAL A 111 8.78 17.25 5.20
CA VAL A 111 8.97 15.81 5.01
C VAL A 111 7.89 15.06 5.78
N THR A 112 7.24 14.11 5.11
CA THR A 112 6.20 13.30 5.73
C THR A 112 6.77 12.49 6.88
N THR A 113 5.98 12.32 7.95
CA THR A 113 6.42 11.52 9.08
C THR A 113 6.35 10.04 8.73
N HIS A 114 7.35 9.27 9.16
CA HIS A 114 7.34 7.82 9.04
C HIS A 114 6.13 7.21 9.76
N VAL A 115 5.30 6.47 9.03
CA VAL A 115 4.18 5.70 9.56
C VAL A 115 4.58 4.22 9.60
N PRO A 116 4.74 3.60 10.78
CA PRO A 116 5.07 2.19 10.87
C PRO A 116 3.89 1.33 10.38
N PRO A 117 4.14 0.16 9.79
CA PRO A 117 3.07 -0.76 9.45
C PRO A 117 2.40 -1.29 10.73
N PRO A 118 1.10 -1.61 10.71
CA PRO A 118 0.49 -2.38 11.78
C PRO A 118 1.17 -3.75 11.86
N LEU A 119 1.34 -4.29 13.07
CA LEU A 119 2.02 -5.57 13.31
C LEU A 119 1.07 -6.57 13.98
N GLY A 120 1.42 -7.85 13.88
CA GLY A 120 0.71 -8.94 14.56
C GLY A 120 -0.73 -9.11 14.08
N ARG A 121 -1.64 -9.33 15.04
CA ARG A 121 -3.05 -9.67 14.78
C ARG A 121 -3.79 -8.59 13.99
N ASP A 122 -3.45 -7.32 14.20
CA ASP A 122 -4.08 -6.21 13.49
C ASP A 122 -3.77 -6.25 11.99
N LEU A 123 -2.51 -6.56 11.62
CA LEU A 123 -2.14 -6.73 10.21
C LEU A 123 -2.87 -7.92 9.58
N GLN A 124 -2.91 -9.06 10.29
CA GLN A 124 -3.57 -10.27 9.81
C GLN A 124 -5.04 -10.02 9.50
N TRP A 125 -5.79 -9.42 10.43
CA TRP A 125 -7.19 -9.08 10.20
C TRP A 125 -7.38 -8.09 9.06
N ARG A 126 -6.53 -7.07 8.93
CA ARG A 126 -6.60 -6.08 7.85
C ARG A 126 -6.38 -6.73 6.48
N VAL A 127 -5.39 -7.62 6.36
CA VAL A 127 -5.10 -8.36 5.13
C VAL A 127 -6.26 -9.31 4.78
N THR A 128 -6.76 -10.07 5.75
CA THR A 128 -7.90 -10.98 5.53
C THR A 128 -9.14 -10.21 5.12
N ALA A 129 -9.45 -9.10 5.79
CA ALA A 129 -10.58 -8.24 5.46
C ALA A 129 -10.47 -7.73 4.03
N HIS A 130 -9.29 -7.23 3.62
CA HIS A 130 -9.06 -6.74 2.26
C HIS A 130 -9.14 -7.83 1.20
N ALA A 131 -8.57 -9.01 1.45
CA ALA A 131 -8.57 -10.14 0.50
C ALA A 131 -9.97 -10.71 0.27
N ALA A 132 -10.85 -10.62 1.27
CA ALA A 132 -12.24 -11.06 1.16
C ALA A 132 -13.15 -10.07 0.42
N MET A 133 -12.65 -8.88 0.05
CA MET A 133 -13.47 -7.84 -0.56
C MET A 133 -13.77 -8.11 -2.03
N ASN A 134 -15.01 -7.83 -2.41
CA ASN A 134 -15.46 -7.79 -3.79
C ASN A 134 -16.23 -6.48 -4.04
N LEU A 135 -16.51 -6.19 -5.32
CA LEU A 135 -17.16 -4.93 -5.71
C LEU A 135 -18.53 -4.74 -5.06
N ARG A 136 -19.32 -5.82 -4.89
CA ARG A 136 -20.63 -5.75 -4.22
C ARG A 136 -20.49 -5.28 -2.77
N SER A 137 -19.51 -5.84 -2.06
CA SER A 137 -19.24 -5.47 -0.66
C SER A 137 -18.71 -4.04 -0.58
N LEU A 138 -17.83 -3.63 -1.51
CA LEU A 138 -17.30 -2.26 -1.54
C LEU A 138 -18.34 -1.20 -1.83
N ALA A 139 -19.38 -1.53 -2.57
CA ALA A 139 -20.46 -0.61 -2.88
C ALA A 139 -21.54 -0.53 -1.78
N GLU A 140 -21.31 -1.16 -0.63
CA GLU A 140 -22.11 -0.99 0.58
C GLU A 140 -21.43 0.04 1.51
N LYS A 141 -22.20 1.01 2.00
CA LYS A 141 -21.73 2.10 2.88
C LYS A 141 -20.86 1.61 4.05
N ASN A 142 -21.37 0.67 4.85
CA ASN A 142 -20.70 0.26 6.09
C ASN A 142 -19.41 -0.52 5.79
N ALA A 143 -19.45 -1.38 4.78
CA ALA A 143 -18.27 -2.12 4.33
C ALA A 143 -17.20 -1.20 3.74
N LEU A 144 -17.58 -0.19 2.94
CA LEU A 144 -16.64 0.81 2.43
C LEU A 144 -16.00 1.61 3.58
N ARG A 145 -16.80 2.07 4.55
CA ARG A 145 -16.27 2.79 5.72
C ARG A 145 -15.28 1.93 6.52
N ALA A 146 -15.64 0.68 6.79
CA ALA A 146 -14.76 -0.26 7.50
C ALA A 146 -13.45 -0.49 6.73
N MET A 147 -13.53 -0.66 5.41
CA MET A 147 -12.36 -0.81 4.54
C MET A 147 -11.47 0.42 4.56
N LEU A 148 -12.01 1.62 4.37
CA LEU A 148 -11.20 2.84 4.41
C LEU A 148 -10.56 3.03 5.81
N GLY A 149 -11.25 2.63 6.88
CA GLY A 149 -10.70 2.62 8.24
C GLY A 149 -9.50 1.67 8.40
N VAL A 150 -9.47 0.55 7.65
CA VAL A 150 -8.30 -0.34 7.57
C VAL A 150 -7.07 0.38 6.98
N TYR A 151 -7.26 1.45 6.20
CA TYR A 151 -6.16 2.24 5.63
C TYR A 151 -5.85 3.54 6.39
N ASN A 152 -6.59 3.87 7.46
CA ASN A 152 -6.29 5.04 8.30
C ASN A 152 -5.11 4.76 9.26
N LEU A 153 -3.91 4.52 8.70
CA LEU A 153 -2.70 4.21 9.46
C LEU A 153 -2.09 5.43 10.16
N HIS A 154 -2.52 6.64 9.79
CA HIS A 154 -2.03 7.88 10.38
C HIS A 154 -2.30 7.97 11.88
N GLY A 155 -3.31 7.27 12.40
CA GLY A 155 -3.63 7.24 13.85
C GLY A 155 -2.47 6.78 14.73
N LEU A 156 -1.49 6.07 14.16
CA LEU A 156 -0.29 5.62 14.88
C LEU A 156 0.71 6.75 15.16
N VAL A 157 0.64 7.87 14.42
CA VAL A 157 1.70 8.90 14.42
C VAL A 157 1.14 10.32 14.47
N ASP A 158 0.01 10.58 13.83
CA ASP A 158 -0.65 11.87 13.74
C ASP A 158 -2.15 11.71 14.01
N ARG A 159 -2.56 12.06 15.24
CA ARG A 159 -3.97 12.00 15.67
C ARG A 159 -4.87 12.98 14.92
N GLN A 160 -4.34 14.12 14.50
CA GLN A 160 -5.13 15.14 13.81
C GLN A 160 -5.43 14.69 12.38
N ALA A 161 -4.41 14.20 11.66
CA ALA A 161 -4.60 13.60 10.34
C ALA A 161 -5.54 12.39 10.40
N ALA A 162 -5.39 11.54 11.42
CA ALA A 162 -6.28 10.39 11.62
C ALA A 162 -7.74 10.81 11.82
N ARG A 163 -7.98 11.81 12.68
CA ARG A 163 -9.33 12.33 12.94
C ARG A 163 -9.93 12.99 11.69
N ALA A 164 -9.14 13.70 10.90
CA ALA A 164 -9.60 14.27 9.63
C ALA A 164 -10.02 13.16 8.65
N ASN A 165 -9.24 12.07 8.56
CA ASN A 165 -9.61 10.92 7.74
C ASN A 165 -10.87 10.23 8.28
N ASP A 166 -11.02 10.08 9.60
CA ASP A 166 -12.22 9.51 10.19
C ASP A 166 -13.45 10.35 9.86
N LEU A 167 -13.36 11.69 9.91
CA LEU A 167 -14.44 12.59 9.50
C LEU A 167 -14.82 12.38 8.02
N ARG A 168 -13.83 12.31 7.11
CA ARG A 168 -14.07 12.02 5.68
C ARG A 168 -14.74 10.65 5.47
N ILE A 169 -14.33 9.63 6.22
CA ILE A 169 -14.93 8.29 6.14
C ILE A 169 -16.37 8.31 6.66
N GLN A 170 -16.60 8.96 7.81
CA GLN A 170 -17.93 9.07 8.39
C GLN A 170 -18.87 9.97 7.57
N ALA A 171 -18.33 10.82 6.70
CA ALA A 171 -19.10 11.64 5.76
C ALA A 171 -19.72 10.85 4.60
N ILE A 172 -19.37 9.57 4.39
CA ILE A 172 -20.02 8.74 3.36
C ILE A 172 -21.46 8.46 3.76
N HIS A 173 -22.40 9.30 3.36
CA HIS A 173 -23.79 9.28 3.82
C HIS A 173 -24.56 8.11 3.23
N ASP A 174 -24.49 7.89 1.92
CA ASP A 174 -25.18 6.81 1.21
C ASP A 174 -24.41 6.36 -0.04
N ILE A 175 -24.64 5.13 -0.49
CA ILE A 175 -24.11 4.59 -1.74
C ILE A 175 -25.21 3.86 -2.47
N GLN A 176 -25.48 4.27 -3.70
CA GLN A 176 -26.48 3.66 -4.56
C GLN A 176 -25.81 3.04 -5.78
N VAL A 177 -26.18 1.80 -6.09
CA VAL A 177 -25.65 1.05 -7.22
C VAL A 177 -26.78 0.75 -8.17
N LYS A 178 -26.61 1.17 -9.43
CA LYS A 178 -27.58 0.96 -10.50
C LYS A 178 -26.93 0.22 -11.67
N PRO A 179 -27.61 -0.73 -12.33
CA PRO A 179 -27.14 -1.27 -13.59
C PRO A 179 -26.97 -0.15 -14.63
N ALA A 180 -25.89 -0.20 -15.40
CA ALA A 180 -25.62 0.74 -16.48
C ALA A 180 -25.24 -0.02 -17.75
N GLU A 181 -25.60 0.53 -18.91
CA GLU A 181 -25.22 -0.02 -20.21
C GLU A 181 -24.53 1.07 -21.03
N ARG A 182 -23.48 0.70 -21.76
CA ARG A 182 -22.81 1.60 -22.70
C ARG A 182 -22.46 0.86 -23.98
N LEU A 183 -22.43 1.57 -25.09
CA LEU A 183 -21.86 1.04 -26.33
C LEU A 183 -20.34 1.16 -26.28
N TYR A 184 -19.61 0.07 -26.54
CA TYR A 184 -18.17 0.09 -26.73
C TYR A 184 -17.82 -0.64 -28.01
N ARG A 185 -17.23 0.09 -28.98
CA ARG A 185 -16.88 -0.44 -30.32
C ARG A 185 -18.05 -1.16 -31.02
N GLY A 186 -19.26 -0.62 -30.90
CA GLY A 186 -20.46 -1.19 -31.54
C GLY A 186 -21.14 -2.32 -30.77
N ALA A 187 -20.56 -2.81 -29.68
CA ALA A 187 -21.16 -3.83 -28.81
C ALA A 187 -21.73 -3.21 -27.52
N PRO A 188 -22.89 -3.65 -27.02
CA PRO A 188 -23.37 -3.26 -25.71
C PRO A 188 -22.53 -3.92 -24.61
N VAL A 189 -22.02 -3.12 -23.70
CA VAL A 189 -21.30 -3.56 -22.51
C VAL A 189 -22.14 -3.19 -21.29
N ARG A 190 -22.27 -4.13 -20.36
CA ARG A 190 -22.96 -3.92 -19.08
C ARG A 190 -21.96 -3.50 -18.02
N GLY A 191 -22.41 -2.67 -17.10
CA GLY A 191 -21.61 -2.15 -16.00
C GLY A 191 -22.48 -1.69 -14.85
N LEU A 192 -21.86 -0.98 -13.92
CA LEU A 192 -22.50 -0.43 -12.74
C LEU A 192 -22.29 1.08 -12.68
N SER A 193 -23.36 1.82 -12.42
CA SER A 193 -23.29 3.22 -11.98
C SER A 193 -23.31 3.24 -10.45
N ILE A 194 -22.27 3.81 -9.85
CA ILE A 194 -22.11 3.94 -8.41
C ILE A 194 -22.27 5.42 -8.08
N GLU A 195 -23.32 5.75 -7.34
CA GLU A 195 -23.64 7.09 -6.87
C GLU A 195 -23.34 7.17 -5.38
N ILE A 196 -22.46 8.09 -4.99
CA ILE A 196 -22.00 8.24 -3.60
C ILE A 196 -22.49 9.58 -3.09
N PHE A 197 -23.19 9.56 -1.97
CA PHE A 197 -23.66 10.77 -1.32
C PHE A 197 -22.74 11.09 -0.16
N LEU A 198 -22.13 12.27 -0.18
CA LEU A 198 -21.15 12.71 0.80
C LEU A 198 -21.69 13.91 1.58
N GLU A 199 -21.54 13.86 2.90
CA GLU A 199 -21.84 14.98 3.78
C GLU A 199 -20.66 15.96 3.78
N GLU A 200 -20.91 17.20 3.36
CA GLU A 200 -19.86 18.19 3.12
C GLU A 200 -19.12 18.59 4.40
N SER A 201 -19.76 18.47 5.56
CA SER A 201 -19.22 18.81 6.87
C SER A 201 -17.97 18.01 7.25
N GLY A 202 -17.76 16.83 6.64
CA GLY A 202 -16.57 16.01 6.87
C GLY A 202 -15.38 16.33 5.99
N PHE A 203 -15.51 17.28 5.04
CA PHE A 203 -14.47 17.67 4.10
C PHE A 203 -14.03 19.12 4.31
N THR A 204 -12.80 19.44 3.92
CA THR A 204 -12.28 20.82 4.00
C THR A 204 -12.93 21.75 2.97
N GLY A 205 -13.47 21.18 1.89
CA GLY A 205 -14.18 21.87 0.82
C GLY A 205 -14.32 21.00 -0.42
N ASP A 206 -14.90 21.57 -1.49
CA ASP A 206 -15.25 20.87 -2.73
C ASP A 206 -14.05 20.15 -3.38
N GLY A 207 -12.85 20.72 -3.32
CA GLY A 207 -11.64 20.11 -3.86
C GLY A 207 -11.18 18.85 -3.11
N ASP A 208 -11.33 18.82 -1.78
CA ASP A 208 -11.04 17.64 -0.94
C ASP A 208 -12.06 16.54 -1.26
N MET A 209 -13.34 16.91 -1.38
CA MET A 209 -14.42 16.01 -1.77
C MET A 209 -14.23 15.43 -3.17
N PHE A 210 -13.84 16.27 -4.14
CA PHE A 210 -13.50 15.82 -5.50
C PHE A 210 -12.35 14.82 -5.50
N LEU A 211 -11.25 15.11 -4.79
CA LEU A 211 -10.10 14.20 -4.72
C LEU A 211 -10.47 12.87 -4.08
N PHE A 212 -11.26 12.91 -3.00
CA PHE A 212 -11.78 11.72 -2.35
C PHE A 212 -12.62 10.87 -3.31
N GLY A 213 -13.54 11.51 -4.06
CA GLY A 213 -14.32 10.85 -5.10
C GLY A 213 -13.47 10.25 -6.23
N ALA A 214 -12.42 10.93 -6.65
CA ALA A 214 -11.50 10.44 -7.69
C ALA A 214 -10.70 9.20 -7.23
N ILE A 215 -10.38 9.11 -5.93
CA ILE A 215 -9.76 7.92 -5.34
C ILE A 215 -10.77 6.76 -5.32
N LEU A 216 -12.02 7.02 -4.91
CA LEU A 216 -13.08 6.01 -4.91
C LEU A 216 -13.38 5.50 -6.33
N ASP A 217 -13.39 6.37 -7.34
CA ASP A 217 -13.55 6.00 -8.74
C ASP A 217 -12.47 5.00 -9.20
N ARG A 218 -11.20 5.25 -8.83
CA ARG A 218 -10.12 4.29 -9.11
C ARG A 218 -10.25 3.00 -8.29
N LEU A 219 -10.70 3.09 -7.05
CA LEU A 219 -10.91 1.95 -6.19
C LEU A 219 -12.00 1.03 -6.76
N PHE A 220 -13.17 1.55 -7.12
CA PHE A 220 -14.22 0.71 -7.71
C PHE A 220 -13.78 0.09 -9.03
N ALA A 221 -13.07 0.84 -9.87
CA ALA A 221 -12.51 0.33 -11.10
C ALA A 221 -11.57 -0.87 -10.87
N SER A 222 -10.76 -0.88 -9.81
CA SER A 222 -9.84 -2.01 -9.55
C SER A 222 -10.55 -3.32 -9.18
N TYR A 223 -11.83 -3.29 -8.80
CA TYR A 223 -12.65 -4.46 -8.46
C TYR A 223 -13.69 -4.83 -9.54
N VAL A 224 -13.67 -4.14 -10.68
CA VAL A 224 -14.53 -4.46 -11.82
C VAL A 224 -14.18 -5.83 -12.40
N SER A 225 -15.20 -6.64 -12.66
CA SER A 225 -15.05 -7.93 -13.34
C SER A 225 -14.60 -7.75 -14.79
N LEU A 226 -14.02 -8.79 -15.37
CA LEU A 226 -13.71 -8.85 -16.80
C LEU A 226 -14.97 -8.50 -17.63
N ASN A 227 -14.79 -7.72 -18.70
CA ASN A 227 -15.85 -7.28 -19.62
C ASN A 227 -16.96 -6.41 -18.99
N SER A 228 -16.69 -5.75 -17.86
CA SER A 228 -17.61 -4.82 -17.24
C SER A 228 -17.01 -3.42 -17.12
N PHE A 229 -17.79 -2.45 -16.66
CA PHE A 229 -17.30 -1.12 -16.32
C PHE A 229 -17.98 -0.58 -15.06
N THR A 230 -17.32 0.36 -14.39
CA THR A 230 -17.94 1.21 -13.36
C THR A 230 -17.98 2.65 -13.83
N LYS A 231 -19.07 3.34 -13.52
CA LYS A 231 -19.18 4.80 -13.63
C LYS A 231 -19.44 5.33 -12.23
N THR A 232 -18.57 6.20 -11.73
CA THR A 232 -18.67 6.76 -10.38
C THR A 232 -19.19 8.19 -10.44
N SER A 233 -20.13 8.53 -9.57
CA SER A 233 -20.56 9.91 -9.33
C SER A 233 -20.62 10.19 -7.83
N VAL A 234 -20.29 11.42 -7.45
CA VAL A 234 -20.30 11.91 -6.07
C VAL A 234 -21.20 13.12 -5.98
N HIS A 235 -22.15 13.07 -5.06
CA HIS A 235 -23.14 14.11 -4.80
C HIS A 235 -22.97 14.65 -3.38
N GLY A 236 -23.01 15.96 -3.23
CA GLY A 236 -23.18 16.60 -1.93
C GLY A 236 -24.60 16.37 -1.38
N VAL A 237 -24.74 16.11 -0.08
CA VAL A 237 -26.06 15.91 0.54
C VAL A 237 -26.81 17.25 0.69
N GLN A 238 -26.10 18.31 1.05
CA GLN A 238 -26.70 19.63 1.33
C GLN A 238 -26.48 20.62 0.18
N SER A 239 -25.38 20.48 -0.54
CA SER A 239 -25.01 21.29 -1.69
C SER A 239 -25.51 20.66 -2.99
N LYS A 240 -25.56 21.44 -4.07
CA LYS A 240 -25.86 20.94 -5.43
C LYS A 240 -24.59 20.46 -6.16
N VAL A 241 -23.54 20.13 -5.42
CA VAL A 241 -22.28 19.68 -6.01
C VAL A 241 -22.47 18.26 -6.55
N ASN A 242 -22.17 18.08 -7.84
CA ASN A 242 -22.14 16.78 -8.50
C ASN A 242 -20.81 16.65 -9.25
N PHE A 243 -20.06 15.61 -8.92
CA PHE A 243 -18.85 15.23 -9.62
C PHE A 243 -19.06 13.89 -10.32
N GLU A 244 -18.78 13.83 -11.61
CA GLU A 244 -18.89 12.61 -12.40
C GLU A 244 -17.56 12.24 -13.03
N TRP A 245 -17.20 10.96 -12.93
CA TRP A 245 -16.03 10.40 -13.60
C TRP A 245 -16.45 9.55 -14.81
N PRO A 246 -15.60 9.50 -15.86
CA PRO A 246 -15.87 8.68 -17.03
C PRO A 246 -15.88 7.18 -16.66
N ALA A 247 -16.63 6.38 -17.42
CA ALA A 247 -16.70 4.95 -17.23
C ALA A 247 -15.31 4.28 -17.34
N ARG A 248 -14.98 3.42 -16.36
CA ARG A 248 -13.70 2.69 -16.29
C ARG A 248 -13.89 1.19 -16.37
N SER A 249 -13.09 0.55 -17.20
CA SER A 249 -13.04 -0.92 -17.36
C SER A 249 -11.83 -1.53 -16.63
N GLY A 250 -11.68 -1.18 -15.35
CA GLY A 250 -10.61 -1.65 -14.47
C GLY A 250 -9.19 -1.51 -15.03
N ASN A 251 -8.27 -2.31 -14.48
CA ASN A 251 -6.85 -2.32 -14.89
C ASN A 251 -6.49 -3.56 -15.72
N LEU A 252 -7.45 -4.44 -16.02
CA LEU A 252 -7.23 -5.63 -16.82
C LEU A 252 -7.36 -5.24 -18.30
N THR A 253 -6.22 -5.06 -18.96
CA THR A 253 -6.18 -4.98 -20.43
C THR A 253 -6.70 -6.30 -20.98
N ILE A 254 -7.87 -6.26 -21.61
CA ILE A 254 -8.40 -7.40 -22.36
C ILE A 254 -7.90 -7.24 -23.80
N LEU A 255 -7.21 -8.27 -24.28
CA LEU A 255 -6.83 -8.46 -25.68
C LEU A 255 -8.07 -8.50 -26.58
#